data_AF-A0A090WTV7-F1
#
_entry.id   AF-A0A090WTV7-F1
#
_cell.length_a   1.000
_cell.length_b   1.000
_cell.length_c   1.000
_cell.angle_alpha   90.00
_cell.angle_beta   90.00
_cell.angle_gamma   90.00
#
_symmetry.space_group_name_H-M   'P 1'
#
loop_
_entity.id
_entity.type
_entity.pdbx_description
1 polymer ?
#
loop_
_entity_poly.entity_id
_entity_poly.type
_entity_poly.pdbx_seq_one_letter_code
_entity_poly.pdbx_strand_id
1 'polypeptide(L)' 'MRIGAGYTIGFEDDKKLRLGFSVYNLADSQGLSEGDPRAFSQSTTQDYFVGRPILPRRAFFNATLTF' A
#
# COMPACT_ATOMS: atom_id res chain seq x y z
N MET A 1 2.84 -6.48 1.12
CA MET A 1 2.93 -6.42 2.60
C MET A 1 2.57 -5.02 3.10
N ARG A 2 1.75 -4.91 4.15
CA ARG A 2 1.39 -3.65 4.83
C ARG A 2 1.84 -3.72 6.29
N ILE A 3 2.52 -2.68 6.77
CA ILE A 3 2.81 -2.49 8.19
C ILE A 3 2.06 -1.27 8.68
N GLY A 4 1.45 -1.37 9.85
CA GLY A 4 0.81 -0.25 10.53
C GLY A 4 1.17 -0.23 12.00
N ALA A 5 1.36 0.97 12.53
CA ALA A 5 1.52 1.23 13.95
C ALA A 5 0.55 2.33 14.36
N GLY A 6 0.15 2.36 15.63
CA GLY A 6 -0.68 3.43 16.14
C GLY A 6 -0.66 3.50 17.65
N TYR A 7 -0.97 4.69 18.16
CA TYR A 7 -1.04 4.98 19.57
C TYR A 7 -2.34 5.71 19.89
N THR A 8 -2.97 5.35 21.01
CA THR A 8 -4.21 5.97 21.49
C THR A 8 -3.93 6.70 22.79
N ILE A 9 -4.28 7.98 22.81
CA ILE A 9 -4.16 8.88 23.95
C ILE A 9 -5.59 9.15 24.43
N GLY A 10 -5.88 8.78 25.67
CA GLY A 10 -7.09 9.24 26.37
C GLY A 10 -6.82 10.61 26.99
N PHE A 11 -7.74 11.56 26.81
CA PHE A 11 -7.68 12.86 27.46
C PHE A 11 -9.10 13.28 27.80
N GLU A 12 -9.41 13.53 29.07
CA GLU A 12 -10.79 13.50 29.60
C GLU A 12 -11.46 12.11 29.49
N ASP A 13 -12.44 11.84 30.34
CA ASP A 13 -12.97 10.48 30.56
C ASP A 13 -13.51 9.82 29.26
N ASP A 14 -14.04 10.62 28.33
CA ASP A 14 -14.68 10.11 27.11
C ASP A 14 -13.94 10.47 25.80
N LYS A 15 -12.93 11.35 25.81
CA LYS A 15 -12.26 11.76 24.55
C LYS A 15 -11.00 10.95 24.29
N LYS A 16 -10.82 10.59 23.03
CA LYS A 16 -9.70 9.76 22.57
C LYS A 16 -9.07 10.36 21.31
N LEU A 17 -7.75 10.49 21.31
CA LEU A 17 -6.94 10.82 20.15
C LEU A 17 -6.17 9.57 19.72
N ARG A 18 -6.39 9.10 18.50
CA ARG A 18 -5.62 8.01 17.89
C ARG A 18 -4.71 8.55 16.81
N LEU A 19 -3.41 8.36 16.98
CA LEU A 19 -2.40 8.60 15.95
C LEU A 19 -2.05 7.28 15.30
N GLY A 20 -2.06 7.23 13.97
CA GLY A 20 -1.76 6.04 13.19
C GLY A 20 -0.77 6.35 12.07
N PHE A 21 0.05 5.36 11.78
CA PHE A 21 0.95 5.35 10.65
C PHE A 21 0.82 4.02 9.93
N SER A 22 0.79 4.04 8.59
CA SER A 22 0.80 2.81 7.81
C SER A 22 1.61 2.94 6.53
N VAL A 23 2.35 1.89 6.21
CA VAL A 23 3.14 1.76 4.99
C VAL A 23 2.63 0.58 4.19
N TYR A 24 2.37 0.83 2.92
CA TYR A 24 1.97 -0.15 1.92
C TYR A 24 3.16 -0.47 1.02
N ASN A 25 3.25 -1.72 0.58
CA ASN A 25 4.31 -2.23 -0.29
C ASN A 25 5.71 -2.09 0.34
N LEU A 26 5.82 -2.48 1.61
CA LEU A 26 7.10 -2.38 2.34
C LEU A 26 8.14 -3.37 1.81
N ALA A 27 7.77 -4.65 1.70
CA ALA A 27 8.66 -5.74 1.29
C ALA A 27 8.52 -6.14 -0.19
N ASP A 28 7.76 -5.37 -0.97
CA ASP A 28 7.55 -5.67 -2.39
C ASP A 28 8.66 -5.00 -3.20
N SER A 29 9.64 -5.78 -3.64
CA SER A 29 10.86 -5.32 -4.33
C SER A 29 11.14 -6.03 -5.66
N GLN A 30 10.38 -7.06 -6.00
CA GLN A 30 10.54 -7.82 -7.25
C GLN A 30 9.64 -7.19 -8.32
N GLY A 31 10.09 -6.04 -8.82
CA GLY A 31 9.43 -5.31 -9.89
C GLY A 31 9.58 -6.03 -11.23
N LEU A 32 8.53 -6.76 -11.60
CA LEU A 32 7.95 -6.96 -12.94
C LEU A 32 6.80 -7.92 -12.67
N SER A 33 5.62 -7.40 -12.33
CA SER A 33 4.42 -8.25 -12.18
C SER A 33 4.25 -9.01 -13.49
N GLU A 34 4.20 -10.35 -13.42
CA GLU A 34 3.94 -11.24 -14.54
C GLU A 34 2.81 -10.65 -15.40
N GLY A 35 3.08 -10.59 -16.71
CA GLY A 35 2.36 -9.69 -17.60
C GLY A 35 0.86 -9.95 -17.65
N ASP A 36 0.15 -8.93 -18.10
CA ASP A 36 -1.30 -8.92 -18.10
C ASP A 36 -1.89 -9.97 -19.06
N PRO A 37 -2.50 -11.07 -18.56
CA PRO A 37 -3.07 -12.10 -19.42
C PRO A 37 -4.30 -11.61 -20.21
N ARG A 38 -4.78 -10.39 -19.96
CA ARG A 38 -5.93 -9.78 -20.63
C ARG A 38 -5.56 -8.61 -21.55
N ALA A 39 -4.26 -8.27 -21.67
CA ALA A 39 -3.82 -7.29 -22.66
C ALA A 39 -3.84 -7.94 -24.05
N PHE A 40 -4.89 -7.66 -24.82
CA PHE A 40 -5.12 -8.16 -26.18
C PHE A 40 -3.97 -7.83 -27.18
N SER A 41 -3.02 -6.97 -26.79
CA SER A 41 -1.83 -6.57 -27.57
C SER A 41 -0.54 -7.29 -27.15
N GLN A 42 -0.60 -8.36 -26.36
CA GLN A 42 0.56 -9.24 -26.18
C GLN A 42 0.54 -10.33 -27.28
N SER A 43 0.49 -9.93 -28.55
CA SER A 43 0.43 -10.86 -29.67
C SER A 43 1.82 -11.37 -30.03
N THR A 44 2.03 -12.67 -29.78
CA THR A 44 2.74 -13.64 -30.63
C THR A 44 4.21 -13.41 -31.04
N THR A 45 4.84 -12.27 -30.76
CA THR A 45 6.21 -11.94 -31.26
C THR A 45 7.14 -11.36 -30.18
N GLN A 46 6.73 -11.36 -28.91
CA GLN A 46 7.53 -10.81 -27.80
C GLN A 46 7.93 -11.95 -26.85
N ASP A 47 9.23 -12.26 -26.78
CA ASP A 47 9.81 -13.27 -25.86
C ASP A 47 9.75 -12.85 -24.38
N TYR A 48 9.35 -11.62 -24.10
CA TYR A 48 9.33 -11.04 -22.76
C TYR A 48 7.99 -10.36 -22.46
N PHE A 49 7.48 -10.57 -21.24
CA PHE A 49 6.31 -9.86 -20.73
C PHE A 49 6.67 -8.40 -20.44
N VAL A 50 5.89 -7.45 -20.97
CA VAL A 50 5.99 -6.04 -20.54
C VAL A 50 5.37 -5.93 -19.15
N GLY A 51 6.19 -6.13 -18.12
CA GLY A 51 5.73 -6.03 -16.74
C GLY A 51 5.29 -4.60 -16.42
N ARG A 52 4.18 -4.48 -15.70
CA ARG A 52 3.69 -3.18 -15.24
C ARG A 52 4.57 -2.68 -14.09
N PRO A 53 4.77 -1.36 -13.94
CA PRO A 53 5.43 -0.80 -12.77
C PRO A 53 4.74 -1.28 -11.49
N ILE A 54 5.53 -1.68 -10.51
CA ILE A 54 5.07 -2.05 -9.17
C ILE A 54 4.29 -0.90 -8.54
N LEU A 55 3.21 -1.18 -7.79
CA LEU A 55 2.50 -0.12 -7.08
C LEU A 55 3.50 0.62 -6.16
N PRO A 56 3.53 1.96 -6.19
CA PRO A 56 4.50 2.72 -5.40
C PRO A 56 4.34 2.42 -3.91
N ARG A 57 5.46 2.44 -3.18
CA ARG A 57 5.44 2.40 -1.71
C ARG A 57 4.73 3.65 -1.20
N ARG A 58 3.64 3.47 -0.46
CA ARG A 58 2.81 4.58 0.04
C ARG A 58 2.84 4.58 1.55
N ALA A 59 3.11 5.75 2.14
CA ALA A 59 3.02 5.98 3.57
C ALA A 59 1.81 6.88 3.86
N PHE A 60 1.09 6.56 4.92
CA PHE A 60 -0.06 7.32 5.39
C PHE A 60 0.12 7.64 6.86
N PHE A 61 -0.21 8.86 7.22
CA PHE A 61 -0.35 9.30 8.60
C PHE A 61 -1.80 9.71 8.82
N ASN A 62 -2.38 9.30 9.95
CA ASN A 62 -3.75 9.61 10.29
C ASN A 62 -3.88 10.00 11.76
N ALA A 63 -4.72 11.00 12.02
CA ALA A 63 -5.16 11.39 13.35
C ALA A 63 -6.68 11.26 13.41
N THR A 64 -7.19 10.60 14.44
CA THR A 64 -8.64 10.42 14.65
C THR A 64 -9.00 10.91 16.04
N LEU A 65 -9.93 11.87 16.10
CA LEU A 65 -10.50 12.39 17.34
C LEU A 65 -11.86 11.74 17.58
N THR A 66 -12.07 11.19 18.78
CA THR A 66 -13.36 10.71 19.26
C THR A 66 -13.79 11.59 20.44
N PHE A 67 -15.04 12.02 20.42
CA PHE A 67 -15.69 12.87 21.41
C PHE A 67 -17.05 12.29 21.78
#